data_AF-A0A1J3GQ25-F1
#
_entry.id   AF-A0A1J3GQ25-F1
#
_cell.length_a   1.000
_cell.length_b   1.000
_cell.length_c   1.000
_cell.angle_alpha   90.00
_cell.angle_beta   90.00
_cell.angle_gamma   90.00
#
_symmetry.space_group_name_H-M   'P 1'
#
loop_
_entity.id
_entity.type
_entity.pdbx_description
1 polymer ?
#
loop_
_entity_poly.entity_id
_entity_poly.type
_entity_poly.pdbx_seq_one_letter_code
_entity_poly.pdbx_strand_id
1 'polypeptide(L)'
;LKAIDDAVNDGVDLISISIGSNAANRPDYLSDPIAIGAFHAELKGVMVIASAGNNGPDASTVTNVAPWIFTVAASNIDRNFQSSVILGSGKVLRGAGIHFSNATRSKAYPLVYARNVAAASKPVEDARACLSGSLDSKKVAGKVVVCVMSSTAGIPKRIIKLILENAGSKGLILINQKEKIIAFDSGDFPVSEVDMTDGYKILKYILHTKNPTVTIVPTVEIKRTKPAPVVAIFSSRGPASLTENILKPDIMAPGVLILAAVTPPENAKRSTPTYGLRSGTSMSCPHVTGAAAFVKAFRPSWTPSMIKSALVTTAIQYDNMRRAVTNSSRLTSTPHETGAGEINPHRAINPGLVFETTAQDYLQFLCYFGYSQKTISKTFTKIKFSCSKKVSEDLISTINYPSISIGSLRRGQRYQKIIEWTVTNVGPEKNVTYVPHIEAPEGLVVKVTPKRLVFGENVSKVSFKVWFYGKMSASKGYHHGSLVWSDGYHLVRS
;
A
#
# COMPACT_ATOMS: atom_id res chain seq x y z
N LEU A 1 19.64 1.47 10.55
CA LEU A 1 19.93 1.81 11.96
C LEU A 1 20.80 3.06 12.08
N LYS A 2 22.09 3.06 11.68
CA LYS A 2 22.97 4.23 11.84
C LYS A 2 22.41 5.52 11.23
N ALA A 3 21.87 5.47 10.01
CA ALA A 3 21.23 6.64 9.40
C ALA A 3 20.01 7.18 10.17
N ILE A 4 19.28 6.32 10.90
CA ILE A 4 18.16 6.78 11.75
C ILE A 4 18.71 7.50 12.98
N ASP A 5 19.73 6.92 13.61
CA ASP A 5 20.42 7.51 14.76
C ASP A 5 21.01 8.89 14.42
N ASP A 6 21.71 9.00 13.30
CA ASP A 6 22.26 10.28 12.82
C ASP A 6 21.16 11.30 12.53
N ALA A 7 20.10 10.91 11.81
CA ALA A 7 18.99 11.82 11.51
C ALA A 7 18.29 12.34 12.78
N VAL A 8 18.11 11.48 13.80
CA VAL A 8 17.55 11.90 15.09
C VAL A 8 18.48 12.87 15.81
N ASN A 9 19.80 12.64 15.76
CA ASN A 9 20.79 13.56 16.35
C ASN A 9 20.89 14.89 15.61
N ASP A 10 20.65 14.90 14.30
CA ASP A 10 20.54 16.10 13.47
C ASP A 10 19.26 16.91 13.75
N GLY A 11 18.33 16.36 14.54
CA GLY A 11 17.13 17.08 14.98
C GLY A 11 15.97 17.08 13.97
N VAL A 12 15.86 16.05 13.11
CA VAL A 12 14.73 15.94 12.18
C VAL A 12 13.41 15.71 12.91
N ASP A 13 12.30 16.23 12.37
CA ASP A 13 10.96 15.97 12.91
C ASP A 13 10.40 14.59 12.52
N LEU A 14 10.74 14.13 11.30
CA LEU A 14 10.14 12.97 10.65
C LEU A 14 11.18 12.23 9.81
N ILE A 15 11.03 10.90 9.70
CA ILE A 15 11.88 10.06 8.86
C ILE A 15 11.00 9.27 7.88
N SER A 16 11.33 9.32 6.60
CA SER A 16 10.68 8.55 5.52
C SER A 16 11.51 7.34 5.14
N ILE A 17 11.00 6.13 5.36
CA ILE A 17 11.71 4.87 5.10
C ILE A 17 10.97 4.05 4.05
N SER A 18 11.38 4.20 2.80
CA SER A 18 10.82 3.47 1.65
C SER A 18 11.52 2.14 1.38
N ILE A 19 11.95 1.47 2.45
CA ILE A 19 12.62 0.16 2.45
C ILE A 19 12.03 -0.72 3.56
N GLY A 20 12.24 -2.03 3.46
CA GLY A 20 11.80 -3.01 4.46
C GLY A 20 12.29 -4.40 4.08
N SER A 21 12.18 -5.34 5.01
CA SER A 21 12.46 -6.74 4.72
C SER A 21 11.47 -7.30 3.68
N ASN A 22 11.90 -8.32 2.94
CA ASN A 22 11.00 -9.09 2.09
C ASN A 22 9.95 -9.82 2.96
N ALA A 23 8.71 -9.98 2.51
CA ALA A 23 7.66 -10.71 3.23
C ALA A 23 8.03 -12.15 3.66
N ALA A 24 8.96 -12.79 2.94
CA ALA A 24 9.51 -14.10 3.31
C ALA A 24 10.43 -14.04 4.54
N ASN A 25 11.07 -12.90 4.78
CA ASN A 25 11.94 -12.64 5.92
C ASN A 25 11.17 -11.78 6.94
N ARG A 26 10.66 -12.42 7.98
CA ARG A 26 9.86 -11.80 9.04
C ARG A 26 10.72 -11.66 10.29
N PRO A 27 11.65 -10.69 10.36
CA PRO A 27 12.49 -10.52 11.52
C PRO A 27 11.63 -10.21 12.74
N ASP A 28 12.02 -10.78 13.87
CA ASP A 28 11.51 -10.40 15.19
C ASP A 28 11.92 -8.95 15.51
N TYR A 29 11.16 -8.21 16.33
CA TYR A 29 11.46 -6.81 16.64
C TYR A 29 12.86 -6.59 17.24
N LEU A 30 13.44 -7.61 17.90
CA LEU A 30 14.80 -7.55 18.47
C LEU A 30 15.92 -7.66 17.43
N SER A 31 15.60 -8.09 16.21
CA SER A 31 16.56 -8.27 15.12
C SER A 31 16.26 -7.39 13.90
N ASP A 32 15.15 -6.67 13.89
CA ASP A 32 14.81 -5.71 12.84
C ASP A 32 15.47 -4.33 13.11
N PRO A 33 16.48 -3.93 12.31
CA PRO A 33 17.16 -2.65 12.49
C PRO A 33 16.28 -1.42 12.20
N ILE A 34 15.19 -1.58 11.44
CA ILE A 34 14.21 -0.51 11.20
C ILE A 34 13.33 -0.39 12.45
N ALA A 35 12.83 -1.50 12.99
CA ALA A 35 12.02 -1.48 14.22
C ALA A 35 12.78 -0.88 15.40
N ILE A 36 14.03 -1.29 15.63
CA ILE A 36 14.86 -0.78 16.73
C ILE A 36 15.12 0.71 16.55
N GLY A 37 15.60 1.13 15.37
CA GLY A 37 15.89 2.54 15.12
C GLY A 37 14.65 3.42 15.21
N ALA A 38 13.52 2.95 14.70
CA ALA A 38 12.25 3.66 14.78
C ALA A 38 11.75 3.80 16.22
N PHE A 39 12.02 2.82 17.08
CA PHE A 39 11.68 2.93 18.50
C PHE A 39 12.49 4.05 19.17
N HIS A 40 13.80 4.12 18.89
CA HIS A 40 14.66 5.17 19.42
C HIS A 40 14.25 6.56 18.92
N ALA A 41 13.87 6.68 17.64
CA ALA A 41 13.31 7.90 17.07
C ALA A 41 12.01 8.33 17.78
N GLU A 42 11.09 7.39 18.01
CA GLU A 42 9.83 7.64 18.72
C GLU A 42 10.06 8.16 20.14
N LEU A 43 11.02 7.58 20.89
CA LEU A 43 11.40 8.07 22.22
C LEU A 43 11.91 9.52 22.22
N LYS A 44 12.37 10.01 21.07
CA LYS A 44 12.85 11.38 20.86
C LYS A 44 11.80 12.28 20.20
N GLY A 45 10.58 11.78 20.01
CA GLY A 45 9.49 12.53 19.38
C GLY A 45 9.61 12.63 17.85
N VAL A 46 10.46 11.81 17.23
CA VAL A 46 10.68 11.76 15.78
C VAL A 46 9.84 10.63 15.19
N MET A 47 8.90 10.99 14.32
CA MET A 47 7.99 10.02 13.72
C MET A 47 8.68 9.25 12.59
N VAL A 48 8.53 7.93 12.55
CA VAL A 48 9.00 7.10 11.43
C VAL A 48 7.82 6.61 10.60
N ILE A 49 7.84 6.96 9.32
CA ILE A 49 6.86 6.52 8.33
C ILE A 49 7.57 5.55 7.39
N ALA A 50 6.98 4.37 7.17
CA ALA A 50 7.58 3.34 6.34
C ALA A 50 6.60 2.70 5.36
N SER A 51 7.13 2.22 4.24
CA SER A 51 6.35 1.53 3.21
C SER A 51 5.91 0.13 3.67
N ALA A 52 4.68 -0.30 3.34
CA ALA A 52 4.15 -1.61 3.73
C ALA A 52 4.78 -2.81 3.01
N GLY A 53 5.39 -2.60 1.85
CA GLY A 53 5.97 -3.65 1.00
C GLY A 53 5.19 -3.85 -0.31
N ASN A 54 5.82 -4.52 -1.27
CA ASN A 54 5.28 -4.75 -2.62
C ASN A 54 5.06 -6.24 -2.93
N ASN A 55 4.80 -7.05 -1.90
CA ASN A 55 4.65 -8.52 -2.01
C ASN A 55 3.20 -8.99 -1.97
N GLY A 56 2.22 -8.08 -2.09
CA GLY A 56 0.81 -8.44 -2.25
C GLY A 56 0.52 -9.15 -3.59
N PRO A 57 -0.72 -9.62 -3.80
CA PRO A 57 -1.92 -9.31 -3.02
C PRO A 57 -2.20 -10.30 -1.87
N ASP A 58 -1.36 -11.32 -1.70
CA ASP A 58 -1.58 -12.36 -0.70
C ASP A 58 -1.56 -11.79 0.74
N ALA A 59 -2.36 -12.39 1.61
CA ALA A 59 -2.44 -12.03 3.02
C ALA A 59 -1.09 -12.23 3.74
N SER A 60 -0.88 -11.51 4.84
CA SER A 60 0.32 -11.63 5.68
C SER A 60 1.63 -11.35 4.95
N THR A 61 1.62 -10.37 4.06
CA THR A 61 2.79 -9.91 3.27
C THR A 61 3.31 -8.54 3.72
N VAL A 62 2.62 -7.87 4.64
CA VAL A 62 3.01 -6.56 5.18
C VAL A 62 4.29 -6.63 6.01
N THR A 63 5.17 -5.67 5.81
CA THR A 63 6.42 -5.48 6.56
C THR A 63 6.40 -4.14 7.30
N ASN A 64 7.47 -3.82 8.06
CA ASN A 64 7.53 -2.62 8.90
C ASN A 64 6.35 -2.54 9.90
N VAL A 65 6.08 -3.67 10.58
CA VAL A 65 4.83 -3.89 11.34
C VAL A 65 4.88 -3.42 12.79
N ALA A 66 6.01 -2.87 13.25
CA ALA A 66 6.13 -2.40 14.63
C ALA A 66 5.08 -1.30 14.93
N PRO A 67 4.46 -1.28 16.14
CA PRO A 67 3.37 -0.35 16.43
C PRO A 67 3.75 1.14 16.33
N TRP A 68 5.00 1.47 16.67
CA TRP A 68 5.59 2.81 16.61
C TRP A 68 6.02 3.23 15.18
N ILE A 69 5.88 2.37 14.18
CA ILE A 69 6.07 2.74 12.78
C ILE A 69 4.70 3.08 12.16
N PHE A 70 4.65 4.13 11.34
CA PHE A 70 3.48 4.44 10.52
C PHE A 70 3.61 3.79 9.14
N THR A 71 2.89 2.68 8.93
CA THR A 71 3.03 1.77 7.80
C THR A 71 2.02 2.08 6.70
N VAL A 72 2.52 2.28 5.47
CA VAL A 72 1.76 2.88 4.38
C VAL A 72 1.55 1.92 3.20
N ALA A 73 0.28 1.65 2.87
CA ALA A 73 -0.14 0.96 1.65
C ALA A 73 -0.14 1.88 0.41
N ALA A 74 -0.25 1.28 -0.78
CA ALA A 74 -0.27 1.99 -2.04
C ALA A 74 -1.63 1.89 -2.75
N SER A 75 -2.13 3.03 -3.22
CA SER A 75 -3.28 3.14 -4.11
C SER A 75 -2.89 3.73 -5.48
N ASN A 76 -3.79 3.60 -6.45
CA ASN A 76 -3.72 4.40 -7.67
C ASN A 76 -4.35 5.79 -7.51
N ILE A 77 -4.03 6.65 -8.47
CA ILE A 77 -4.70 7.95 -8.67
C ILE A 77 -5.62 7.86 -9.88
N ASP A 78 -6.37 8.94 -10.14
CA ASP A 78 -7.29 9.05 -11.28
C ASP A 78 -6.60 9.38 -12.62
N ARG A 79 -5.26 9.29 -12.67
CA ARG A 79 -4.45 9.37 -13.89
C ARG A 79 -4.01 7.98 -14.33
N ASN A 80 -4.12 7.71 -15.62
CA ASN A 80 -3.61 6.48 -16.24
C ASN A 80 -2.98 6.75 -17.61
N PHE A 81 -2.29 5.77 -18.18
CA PHE A 81 -1.64 5.87 -19.49
C PHE A 81 -2.11 4.76 -20.41
N GLN A 82 -2.60 5.15 -21.59
CA GLN A 82 -3.10 4.22 -22.60
C GLN A 82 -2.14 4.17 -23.78
N SER A 83 -1.78 2.96 -24.20
CA SER A 83 -1.06 2.68 -25.44
C SER A 83 -1.89 1.69 -26.25
N SER A 84 -2.49 2.13 -27.35
CA SER A 84 -3.47 1.32 -28.09
C SER A 84 -2.82 0.54 -29.22
N VAL A 85 -3.41 -0.60 -29.54
CA VAL A 85 -3.00 -1.48 -30.63
C VAL A 85 -4.03 -1.39 -31.75
N ILE A 86 -3.58 -1.10 -32.96
CA ILE A 86 -4.41 -1.14 -34.18
C ILE A 86 -3.93 -2.32 -35.03
N LEU A 87 -4.78 -3.34 -35.16
CA LEU A 87 -4.50 -4.49 -36.02
C LEU A 87 -4.63 -4.08 -37.50
N GLY A 88 -3.97 -4.81 -38.41
CA GLY A 88 -4.12 -4.58 -39.86
C GLY A 88 -5.56 -4.72 -40.38
N SER A 89 -6.45 -5.35 -39.60
CA SER A 89 -7.90 -5.38 -39.85
C SER A 89 -8.63 -4.08 -39.50
N GLY A 90 -7.94 -3.06 -38.98
CA GLY A 90 -8.52 -1.81 -38.47
C GLY A 90 -9.06 -1.90 -37.04
N LYS A 91 -9.09 -3.09 -36.43
CA LYS A 91 -9.57 -3.26 -35.05
C LYS A 91 -8.64 -2.58 -34.04
N VAL A 92 -9.22 -1.75 -33.18
CA VAL A 92 -8.52 -1.03 -32.11
C VAL A 92 -8.71 -1.73 -30.77
N LEU A 93 -7.62 -1.96 -30.05
CA LEU A 93 -7.59 -2.55 -28.71
C LEU A 93 -6.89 -1.58 -27.76
N ARG A 94 -7.48 -1.31 -26.60
CA ARG A 94 -6.97 -0.31 -25.64
C ARG A 94 -6.09 -0.99 -24.61
N GLY A 95 -4.77 -0.90 -24.79
CA GLY A 95 -3.80 -1.38 -23.82
C GLY A 95 -3.21 -0.27 -22.95
N ALA A 96 -2.34 -0.65 -22.03
CA ALA A 96 -1.59 0.24 -21.14
C ALA A 96 -0.11 0.26 -21.52
N GLY A 97 0.55 1.40 -21.39
CA GLY A 97 1.97 1.51 -21.69
C GLY A 97 2.42 2.95 -21.78
N ILE A 98 3.70 3.20 -21.49
CA ILE A 98 4.33 4.51 -21.63
C ILE A 98 5.51 4.34 -22.59
N HIS A 99 5.38 4.91 -23.78
CA HIS A 99 6.46 4.99 -24.76
C HIS A 99 6.39 6.32 -25.51
N PHE A 100 7.55 6.80 -25.92
CA PHE A 100 7.75 8.07 -26.62
C PHE A 100 8.14 7.85 -28.09
N SER A 101 7.84 6.67 -28.64
CA SER A 101 8.19 6.35 -30.01
C SER A 101 7.54 7.34 -30.98
N ASN A 102 8.31 7.79 -31.98
CA ASN A 102 7.80 8.60 -33.09
C ASN A 102 6.95 7.77 -34.09
N ALA A 103 6.35 6.66 -33.64
CA ALA A 103 5.54 5.81 -34.48
C ALA A 103 4.26 6.57 -34.90
N THR A 104 4.19 6.95 -36.18
CA THR A 104 2.98 7.51 -36.76
C THR A 104 1.92 6.42 -36.91
N ARG A 105 0.63 6.80 -36.88
CA ARG A 105 -0.49 5.87 -37.11
C ARG A 105 -0.40 5.14 -38.47
N SER A 106 0.40 5.64 -39.41
CA SER A 106 0.62 5.07 -40.73
C SER A 106 1.64 3.93 -40.78
N LYS A 107 2.48 3.75 -39.76
CA LYS A 107 3.58 2.79 -39.79
C LYS A 107 3.18 1.44 -39.17
N ALA A 108 2.78 0.51 -40.03
CA ALA A 108 2.48 -0.87 -39.64
C ALA A 108 3.73 -1.77 -39.70
N TYR A 109 3.85 -2.67 -38.72
CA TYR A 109 4.90 -3.69 -38.67
C TYR A 109 4.31 -5.09 -38.77
N PRO A 110 5.04 -6.09 -39.31
CA PRO A 110 4.61 -7.48 -39.21
C PRO A 110 4.48 -7.88 -37.74
N LEU A 111 3.44 -8.65 -37.43
CA LEU A 111 3.11 -9.11 -36.09
C LEU A 111 3.45 -10.60 -35.95
N VAL A 112 4.05 -10.99 -34.83
CA VAL A 112 4.34 -12.41 -34.57
C VAL A 112 4.05 -12.79 -33.12
N TYR A 113 3.54 -14.01 -32.93
CA TYR A 113 3.41 -14.58 -31.60
C TYR A 113 4.73 -15.23 -31.19
N ALA A 114 5.26 -14.85 -30.03
CA ALA A 114 6.57 -15.30 -29.54
C ALA A 114 6.70 -16.84 -29.48
N ARG A 115 5.61 -17.53 -29.15
CA ARG A 115 5.52 -19.01 -29.15
C ARG A 115 5.93 -19.63 -30.50
N ASN A 116 5.61 -18.96 -31.61
CA ASN A 116 5.83 -19.47 -32.97
C ASN A 116 7.25 -19.19 -33.50
N VAL A 117 8.05 -18.45 -32.73
CA VAL A 117 9.43 -18.06 -33.09
C VAL A 117 10.43 -18.49 -32.02
N ALA A 118 10.13 -19.60 -31.33
CA ALA A 118 11.05 -20.21 -30.40
C ALA A 118 12.39 -20.54 -31.10
N ALA A 119 13.49 -20.30 -30.38
CA ALA A 119 14.81 -20.73 -30.82
C ALA A 119 14.89 -22.26 -30.84
N ALA A 120 15.76 -22.79 -31.71
CA ALA A 120 15.99 -24.23 -31.80
C ALA A 120 16.37 -24.83 -30.43
N SER A 121 15.77 -25.96 -30.09
CA SER A 121 16.02 -26.69 -28.83
C SER A 121 15.71 -25.90 -27.54
N LYS A 122 14.83 -24.90 -27.60
CA LYS A 122 14.33 -24.17 -26.41
C LYS A 122 12.87 -24.50 -26.11
N PRO A 123 12.45 -24.49 -24.83
CA PRO A 123 11.05 -24.69 -24.48
C PRO A 123 10.15 -23.62 -25.10
N VAL A 124 9.08 -24.07 -25.74
CA VAL A 124 8.10 -23.20 -26.40
C VAL A 124 7.38 -22.27 -25.41
N GLU A 125 7.23 -22.71 -24.16
CA GLU A 125 6.65 -21.89 -23.08
C GLU A 125 7.57 -20.74 -22.65
N ASP A 126 8.89 -20.94 -22.70
CA ASP A 126 9.87 -19.88 -22.45
C ASP A 126 9.83 -18.84 -23.58
N ALA A 127 9.63 -19.29 -24.82
CA ALA A 127 9.42 -18.40 -25.96
C ALA A 127 8.11 -17.62 -25.81
N ARG A 128 7.01 -18.27 -25.39
CA ARG A 128 5.72 -17.60 -25.13
C ARG A 128 5.86 -16.43 -24.15
N ALA A 129 6.65 -16.60 -23.10
CA ALA A 129 6.90 -15.57 -22.09
C ALA A 129 8.05 -14.60 -22.45
N CYS A 130 8.67 -14.76 -23.63
CA CYS A 130 9.79 -13.95 -24.10
C CYS A 130 10.98 -13.94 -23.12
N LEU A 131 11.29 -15.12 -22.58
CA LEU A 131 12.42 -15.32 -21.67
C LEU A 131 13.77 -15.12 -22.39
N SER A 132 14.82 -14.85 -21.62
CA SER A 132 16.15 -14.67 -22.18
C SER A 132 16.61 -15.92 -22.92
N GLY A 133 17.07 -15.75 -24.16
CA GLY A 133 17.59 -16.84 -25.00
C GLY A 133 16.54 -17.83 -25.53
N SER A 134 15.24 -17.56 -25.36
CA SER A 134 14.17 -18.47 -25.82
C SER A 134 13.66 -18.18 -27.24
N LEU A 135 13.99 -17.01 -27.81
CA LEU A 135 13.50 -16.55 -29.12
C LEU A 135 14.57 -16.63 -30.21
N ASP A 136 14.16 -16.99 -31.42
CA ASP A 136 14.98 -16.90 -32.63
C ASP A 136 15.06 -15.44 -33.11
N SER A 137 16.22 -14.80 -32.93
CA SER A 137 16.43 -13.39 -33.25
C SER A 137 16.17 -13.06 -34.72
N LYS A 138 16.45 -13.99 -35.66
CA LYS A 138 16.19 -13.78 -37.10
C LYS A 138 14.69 -13.72 -37.40
N LYS A 139 13.89 -14.49 -36.66
CA LYS A 139 12.43 -14.52 -36.82
C LYS A 139 11.73 -13.34 -36.11
N VAL A 140 12.39 -12.73 -35.13
CA VAL A 140 11.92 -11.58 -34.34
C VAL A 140 12.27 -10.24 -34.98
N ALA A 141 13.47 -10.11 -35.57
CA ALA A 141 13.97 -8.86 -36.10
C ALA A 141 12.98 -8.19 -37.08
N GLY A 142 12.73 -6.90 -36.89
CA GLY A 142 11.85 -6.09 -37.73
C GLY A 142 10.34 -6.23 -37.46
N LYS A 143 9.93 -7.06 -36.48
CA LYS A 143 8.52 -7.36 -36.19
C LYS A 143 8.09 -6.82 -34.83
N VAL A 144 6.79 -6.70 -34.60
CA VAL A 144 6.22 -6.54 -33.25
C VAL A 144 5.93 -7.93 -32.70
N VAL A 145 6.34 -8.17 -31.45
CA VAL A 145 6.21 -9.49 -30.81
C VAL A 145 5.12 -9.47 -29.76
N VAL A 146 4.26 -10.48 -29.79
CA VAL A 146 3.26 -10.76 -28.74
C VAL A 146 3.84 -11.75 -27.74
N CYS A 147 3.96 -11.35 -26.48
CA CYS A 147 4.36 -12.19 -25.36
C CYS A 147 3.17 -12.39 -24.41
N VAL A 148 3.02 -13.57 -23.83
CA VAL A 148 1.98 -13.84 -22.82
C VAL A 148 2.68 -14.09 -21.49
N MET A 149 2.39 -13.27 -20.48
CA MET A 149 2.94 -13.46 -19.14
C MET A 149 2.48 -14.81 -18.58
N SER A 150 3.41 -15.57 -18.00
CA SER A 150 3.04 -16.70 -17.15
C SER A 150 2.68 -16.19 -15.75
N SER A 151 1.72 -16.84 -15.09
CA SER A 151 1.43 -16.58 -13.66
C SER A 151 2.63 -16.89 -12.75
N THR A 152 3.57 -17.72 -13.22
CA THR A 152 4.74 -18.21 -12.47
C THR A 152 6.06 -17.48 -12.77
N ALA A 153 6.13 -16.72 -13.86
CA ALA A 153 7.38 -16.07 -14.28
C ALA A 153 7.46 -14.65 -13.69
N GLY A 154 8.22 -14.49 -12.60
CA GLY A 154 8.46 -13.21 -11.92
C GLY A 154 9.39 -12.23 -12.64
N ILE A 155 9.44 -12.27 -13.98
CA ILE A 155 10.38 -11.44 -14.74
C ILE A 155 9.86 -10.01 -14.86
N PRO A 156 10.68 -8.99 -14.52
CA PRO A 156 10.28 -7.60 -14.70
C PRO A 156 9.99 -7.28 -16.17
N LYS A 157 8.88 -6.58 -16.45
CA LYS A 157 8.45 -6.17 -17.81
C LYS A 157 9.58 -5.46 -18.61
N ARG A 158 10.44 -4.71 -17.90
CA ARG A 158 11.62 -4.04 -18.47
C ARG A 158 12.66 -5.01 -19.05
N ILE A 159 12.85 -6.18 -18.43
CA ILE A 159 13.77 -7.20 -18.93
C ILE A 159 13.24 -7.78 -20.25
N ILE A 160 11.94 -8.11 -20.31
CA ILE A 160 11.31 -8.58 -21.56
C ILE A 160 11.46 -7.53 -22.67
N LYS A 161 11.24 -6.25 -22.35
CA LYS A 161 11.46 -5.13 -23.27
C LYS A 161 12.90 -5.12 -23.82
N LEU A 162 13.91 -5.22 -22.94
CA LEU A 162 15.33 -5.22 -23.33
C LEU A 162 15.69 -6.43 -24.22
N ILE A 163 15.17 -7.62 -23.91
CA ILE A 163 15.40 -8.84 -24.71
C ILE A 163 14.91 -8.63 -26.15
N LEU A 164 13.69 -8.11 -26.31
CA LEU A 164 13.10 -7.90 -27.64
C LEU A 164 13.78 -6.76 -28.40
N GLU A 165 14.12 -5.68 -27.73
CA GLU A 165 14.84 -4.54 -28.32
C GLU A 165 16.21 -4.99 -28.86
N ASN A 166 16.97 -5.76 -28.07
CA ASN A 166 18.26 -6.32 -28.49
C ASN A 166 18.12 -7.35 -29.62
N ALA A 167 17.00 -8.06 -29.70
CA ALA A 167 16.68 -8.97 -30.81
C ALA A 167 16.22 -8.24 -32.09
N GLY A 168 16.24 -6.90 -32.11
CA GLY A 168 15.85 -6.10 -33.27
C GLY A 168 14.34 -6.00 -33.50
N SER A 169 13.53 -6.33 -32.49
CA SER A 169 12.07 -6.13 -32.52
C SER A 169 11.72 -4.65 -32.70
N LYS A 170 10.54 -4.39 -33.26
CA LYS A 170 9.97 -3.05 -33.45
C LYS A 170 8.89 -2.69 -32.42
N GLY A 171 8.56 -3.62 -31.53
CA GLY A 171 7.67 -3.36 -30.40
C GLY A 171 7.26 -4.61 -29.64
N LEU A 172 6.61 -4.39 -28.50
CA LEU A 172 6.10 -5.44 -27.62
C LEU A 172 4.60 -5.26 -27.38
N ILE A 173 3.84 -6.33 -27.59
CA ILE A 173 2.51 -6.47 -27.04
C ILE A 173 2.55 -7.52 -25.95
N LEU A 174 2.27 -7.12 -24.71
CA LEU A 174 2.28 -8.00 -23.56
C LEU A 174 0.84 -8.36 -23.16
N ILE A 175 0.53 -9.65 -23.11
CA ILE A 175 -0.77 -10.14 -22.63
C ILE A 175 -0.64 -10.52 -21.16
N ASN A 176 -1.50 -9.97 -20.30
CA ASN A 176 -1.46 -10.20 -18.85
C ASN A 176 -2.87 -10.27 -18.24
N GLN A 177 -2.94 -10.69 -16.97
CA GLN A 177 -4.17 -10.61 -16.18
C GLN A 177 -4.53 -9.13 -15.93
N LYS A 178 -5.82 -8.79 -16.06
CA LYS A 178 -6.31 -7.41 -16.07
C LYS A 178 -5.89 -6.63 -14.82
N GLU A 179 -5.99 -7.26 -13.67
CA GLU A 179 -5.65 -6.74 -12.34
C GLU A 179 -4.14 -6.48 -12.15
N LYS A 180 -3.27 -7.10 -12.98
CA LYS A 180 -1.80 -6.94 -12.98
C LYS A 180 -1.30 -5.89 -13.97
N ILE A 181 -2.19 -5.31 -14.77
CA ILE A 181 -1.83 -4.32 -15.77
C ILE A 181 -1.55 -2.98 -15.08
N ILE A 182 -0.29 -2.58 -15.15
CA ILE A 182 0.20 -1.27 -14.72
C ILE A 182 1.13 -0.83 -15.83
N ALA A 183 0.81 0.32 -16.44
CA ALA A 183 1.61 0.89 -17.51
C ALA A 183 3.07 1.02 -17.05
N PHE A 184 4.02 0.62 -17.89
CA PHE A 184 5.43 0.80 -17.60
C PHE A 184 6.09 1.66 -18.67
N ASP A 185 7.06 2.44 -18.23
CA ASP A 185 7.91 3.26 -19.08
C ASP A 185 8.94 2.39 -19.81
N SER A 186 8.89 2.47 -21.13
CA SER A 186 9.72 1.74 -22.09
C SER A 186 10.59 2.67 -22.95
N GLY A 187 10.63 3.97 -22.65
CA GLY A 187 11.35 4.94 -23.46
C GLY A 187 10.82 5.00 -24.89
N ASP A 188 11.71 4.94 -25.88
CA ASP A 188 11.34 5.04 -27.30
C ASP A 188 10.85 3.72 -27.90
N PHE A 189 10.85 2.62 -27.14
CA PHE A 189 10.45 1.31 -27.63
C PHE A 189 8.92 1.15 -27.55
N PRO A 190 8.19 0.94 -28.67
CA PRO A 190 6.75 0.83 -28.63
C PRO A 190 6.28 -0.37 -27.77
N VAL A 191 5.41 -0.10 -26.80
CA VAL A 191 4.82 -1.14 -25.95
C VAL A 191 3.32 -0.94 -25.75
N SER A 192 2.58 -2.05 -25.68
CA SER A 192 1.21 -2.07 -25.19
C SER A 192 0.94 -3.35 -24.39
N GLU A 193 0.45 -3.21 -23.17
CA GLU A 193 -0.01 -4.31 -22.34
C GLU A 193 -1.53 -4.41 -22.41
N VAL A 194 -2.06 -5.58 -22.74
CA VAL A 194 -3.48 -5.85 -22.91
C VAL A 194 -3.92 -6.98 -21.99
N ASP A 195 -5.22 -7.00 -21.65
CA ASP A 195 -5.77 -8.09 -20.86
C ASP A 195 -5.92 -9.38 -21.68
N MET A 196 -6.21 -10.49 -21.01
CA MET A 196 -6.39 -11.80 -21.65
C MET A 196 -7.51 -11.81 -22.71
N THR A 197 -8.55 -10.98 -22.56
CA THR A 197 -9.67 -10.91 -23.51
C THR A 197 -9.23 -10.25 -24.81
N ASP A 198 -8.51 -9.13 -24.73
CA ASP A 198 -7.95 -8.47 -25.91
C ASP A 198 -6.77 -9.25 -26.50
N GLY A 199 -5.96 -9.89 -25.65
CA GLY A 199 -4.91 -10.82 -26.04
C GLY A 199 -5.43 -11.98 -26.89
N TYR A 200 -6.55 -12.60 -26.50
CA TYR A 200 -7.20 -13.63 -27.31
C TYR A 200 -7.58 -13.14 -28.71
N LYS A 201 -8.10 -11.91 -28.83
CA LYS A 201 -8.46 -11.31 -30.13
C LYS A 201 -7.21 -11.14 -31.01
N ILE A 202 -6.08 -10.74 -30.44
CA ILE A 202 -4.81 -10.58 -31.14
C ILE A 202 -4.28 -11.94 -31.62
N LEU A 203 -4.25 -12.94 -30.74
CA LEU A 203 -3.79 -14.28 -31.09
C LEU A 203 -4.68 -14.91 -32.17
N LYS A 204 -6.01 -14.74 -32.09
CA LYS A 204 -6.95 -15.19 -33.12
C LYS A 204 -6.68 -14.50 -34.46
N TYR A 205 -6.39 -13.19 -34.45
CA TYR A 205 -6.02 -12.44 -35.66
C TYR A 205 -4.74 -12.97 -36.31
N ILE A 206 -3.70 -13.25 -35.53
CA ILE A 206 -2.44 -13.84 -36.01
C ILE A 206 -2.68 -15.19 -36.69
N LEU A 207 -3.54 -16.05 -36.10
CA LEU A 207 -3.82 -17.38 -36.63
C LEU A 207 -4.57 -17.39 -37.97
N HIS A 208 -5.46 -16.40 -38.20
CA HIS A 208 -6.35 -16.37 -39.37
C HIS A 208 -5.90 -15.40 -40.46
N THR A 209 -4.73 -14.77 -40.32
CA THR A 209 -4.22 -13.77 -41.27
C THR A 209 -2.87 -14.22 -41.78
N LYS A 210 -2.70 -14.33 -43.11
CA LYS A 210 -1.45 -14.81 -43.72
C LYS A 210 -0.25 -13.90 -43.40
N ASN A 211 -0.45 -12.58 -43.44
CA ASN A 211 0.56 -11.57 -43.16
C ASN A 211 0.01 -10.57 -42.13
N PRO A 212 -0.06 -10.94 -40.83
CA PRO A 212 -0.65 -10.07 -39.82
C PRO A 212 0.24 -8.86 -39.59
N THR A 213 -0.36 -7.68 -39.52
CA THR A 213 0.34 -6.42 -39.24
C THR A 213 -0.30 -5.70 -38.07
N VAL A 214 0.47 -4.79 -37.46
CA VAL A 214 0.02 -4.02 -36.31
C VAL A 214 0.69 -2.65 -36.25
N THR A 215 -0.02 -1.70 -35.65
CA THR A 215 0.51 -0.41 -35.23
C THR A 215 0.27 -0.24 -33.74
N ILE A 216 1.33 0.08 -32.98
CA ILE A 216 1.22 0.52 -31.58
C ILE A 216 1.23 2.06 -31.61
N VAL A 217 0.15 2.69 -31.17
CA VAL A 217 0.04 4.15 -31.23
C VAL A 217 0.75 4.82 -30.05
N PRO A 218 1.17 6.09 -30.19
CA PRO A 218 1.78 6.86 -29.10
C PRO A 218 0.93 6.85 -27.84
N THR A 219 1.59 6.82 -26.68
CA THR A 219 0.92 6.85 -25.39
C THR A 219 0.12 8.14 -25.23
N VAL A 220 -1.09 8.01 -24.68
CA VAL A 220 -1.92 9.15 -24.26
C VAL A 220 -2.21 9.07 -22.76
N GLU A 221 -2.22 10.22 -22.10
CA GLU A 221 -2.69 10.34 -20.72
C GLU A 221 -4.22 10.27 -20.68
N ILE A 222 -4.75 9.43 -19.80
CA ILE A 222 -6.17 9.36 -19.49
C ILE A 222 -6.38 9.97 -18.10
N LYS A 223 -7.16 11.04 -18.04
CA LYS A 223 -7.47 11.77 -16.80
C LYS A 223 -8.81 11.31 -16.23
N ARG A 224 -9.00 11.50 -14.91
CA ARG A 224 -10.26 11.23 -14.19
C ARG A 224 -10.76 9.81 -14.34
N THR A 225 -9.85 8.83 -14.31
CA THR A 225 -10.20 7.42 -14.36
C THR A 225 -11.00 7.00 -13.12
N LYS A 226 -11.94 6.08 -13.34
CA LYS A 226 -12.82 5.56 -12.29
C LYS A 226 -12.78 4.03 -12.27
N PRO A 227 -12.77 3.39 -11.09
CA PRO A 227 -12.66 4.01 -9.76
C PRO A 227 -11.22 4.46 -9.43
N ALA A 228 -11.08 5.46 -8.56
CA ALA A 228 -9.83 5.83 -7.89
C ALA A 228 -10.12 6.52 -6.54
N PRO A 229 -9.40 6.23 -5.45
CA PRO A 229 -8.35 5.23 -5.35
C PRO A 229 -8.85 3.79 -5.36
N VAL A 230 -7.94 2.88 -5.71
CA VAL A 230 -8.04 1.42 -5.71
C VAL A 230 -6.73 0.91 -5.13
N VAL A 231 -6.80 -0.11 -4.26
CA VAL A 231 -5.60 -0.70 -3.66
C VAL A 231 -4.73 -1.32 -4.75
N ALA A 232 -3.47 -0.94 -4.81
CA ALA A 232 -2.53 -1.47 -5.78
C ALA A 232 -2.30 -2.96 -5.55
N ILE A 233 -2.35 -3.76 -6.63
CA ILE A 233 -2.23 -5.23 -6.55
C ILE A 233 -0.99 -5.69 -5.80
N PHE A 234 0.14 -5.00 -5.99
CA PHE A 234 1.40 -5.33 -5.34
C PHE A 234 1.46 -4.90 -3.88
N SER A 235 0.62 -3.96 -3.42
CA SER A 235 0.69 -3.43 -2.06
C SER A 235 0.58 -4.59 -1.09
N SER A 236 1.53 -4.75 -0.17
CA SER A 236 1.49 -5.83 0.82
C SER A 236 0.30 -5.69 1.76
N ARG A 237 -0.24 -6.82 2.22
CA ARG A 237 -1.48 -6.93 3.01
C ARG A 237 -1.23 -7.48 4.40
N GLY A 238 -2.05 -7.05 5.36
CA GLY A 238 -2.17 -7.66 6.67
C GLY A 238 -2.80 -9.06 6.61
N PRO A 239 -2.99 -9.69 7.77
CA PRO A 239 -2.54 -9.26 9.10
C PRO A 239 -1.01 -9.26 9.23
N ALA A 240 -0.48 -8.54 10.21
CA ALA A 240 0.96 -8.55 10.49
C ALA A 240 1.41 -9.91 11.04
N SER A 241 2.59 -10.39 10.61
CA SER A 241 3.03 -11.76 10.92
C SER A 241 3.48 -11.98 12.36
N LEU A 242 3.89 -10.93 13.07
CA LEU A 242 4.36 -11.03 14.46
C LEU A 242 3.19 -10.97 15.45
N THR A 243 2.22 -10.09 15.22
CA THR A 243 1.01 -10.01 16.04
C THR A 243 -0.15 -9.50 15.21
N GLU A 244 -1.30 -10.13 15.36
CA GLU A 244 -2.54 -9.70 14.72
C GLU A 244 -3.32 -8.71 15.60
N ASN A 245 -2.87 -8.46 16.83
CA ASN A 245 -3.53 -7.55 17.77
C ASN A 245 -3.24 -6.06 17.50
N ILE A 246 -2.49 -5.76 16.44
CA ILE A 246 -2.30 -4.41 15.88
C ILE A 246 -2.58 -4.48 14.38
N LEU A 247 -3.51 -3.64 13.90
CA LEU A 247 -3.87 -3.62 12.49
C LEU A 247 -2.73 -3.07 11.65
N LYS A 248 -2.40 -3.75 10.54
CA LYS A 248 -1.50 -3.26 9.50
C LYS A 248 -2.05 -3.56 8.11
N PRO A 249 -1.77 -2.72 7.10
CA PRO A 249 -1.10 -1.40 7.18
C PRO A 249 -1.94 -0.39 7.98
N ASP A 250 -1.36 0.76 8.36
CA ASP A 250 -2.11 1.77 9.14
C ASP A 250 -2.98 2.66 8.23
N ILE A 251 -2.47 2.98 7.04
CA ILE A 251 -3.10 3.93 6.11
C ILE A 251 -2.69 3.63 4.67
N MET A 252 -3.37 4.23 3.70
CA MET A 252 -3.09 4.11 2.27
C MET A 252 -2.89 5.48 1.64
N ALA A 253 -2.00 5.57 0.66
CA ALA A 253 -1.72 6.80 -0.08
C ALA A 253 -1.31 6.51 -1.54
N PRO A 254 -1.25 7.54 -2.41
CA PRO A 254 -0.90 7.38 -3.81
C PRO A 254 0.47 6.74 -4.01
N GLY A 255 0.51 5.59 -4.68
CA GLY A 255 1.75 4.83 -4.90
C GLY A 255 1.88 4.20 -6.28
N VAL A 256 0.96 4.45 -7.20
CA VAL A 256 1.00 3.89 -8.57
C VAL A 256 1.25 4.99 -9.59
N LEU A 257 2.32 4.84 -10.37
CA LEU A 257 2.72 5.75 -11.43
C LEU A 257 2.86 7.19 -10.94
N ILE A 258 3.59 7.37 -9.85
CA ILE A 258 3.92 8.68 -9.29
C ILE A 258 5.11 9.25 -10.06
N LEU A 259 4.98 10.50 -10.49
CA LEU A 259 6.04 11.24 -11.17
C LEU A 259 6.90 11.92 -10.11
N ALA A 260 8.19 11.65 -10.11
CA ALA A 260 9.15 12.29 -9.20
C ALA A 260 10.50 12.46 -9.88
N ALA A 261 11.38 13.28 -9.28
CA ALA A 261 12.74 13.45 -9.75
C ALA A 261 13.49 12.10 -9.74
N VAL A 262 14.32 11.88 -10.75
CA VAL A 262 15.21 10.72 -10.85
C VAL A 262 16.61 11.21 -11.20
N THR A 263 17.62 10.61 -10.59
CA THR A 263 19.01 10.93 -10.89
C THR A 263 19.32 10.50 -12.32
N PRO A 264 19.71 11.43 -13.22
CA PRO A 264 20.19 11.04 -14.54
C PRO A 264 21.53 10.29 -14.38
N PRO A 265 21.83 9.30 -15.24
CA PRO A 265 23.16 8.68 -15.24
C PRO A 265 24.26 9.71 -15.53
N GLU A 266 25.48 9.49 -15.07
CA GLU A 266 26.59 10.45 -15.20
C GLU A 266 26.84 10.92 -16.65
N ASN A 267 26.65 10.01 -17.63
CA ASN A 267 26.82 10.29 -19.06
C ASN A 267 25.51 10.68 -19.76
N ALA A 268 24.51 11.15 -19.02
CA ALA A 268 23.23 11.56 -19.57
C ALA A 268 23.37 12.77 -20.50
N LYS A 269 22.69 12.72 -21.64
CA LYS A 269 22.54 13.90 -22.50
C LYS A 269 21.67 14.93 -21.79
N ARG A 270 21.81 16.21 -22.12
CA ARG A 270 20.95 17.28 -21.57
C ARG A 270 19.46 17.05 -21.81
N SER A 271 19.10 16.27 -22.82
CA SER A 271 17.72 15.87 -23.14
C SER A 271 17.21 14.68 -22.34
N THR A 272 18.02 14.06 -21.48
CA THR A 272 17.61 12.94 -20.64
C THR A 272 16.59 13.42 -19.60
N PRO A 273 15.42 12.77 -19.49
CA PRO A 273 14.42 13.16 -18.49
C PRO A 273 14.97 13.08 -17.07
N THR A 274 14.80 14.17 -16.31
CA THR A 274 15.15 14.26 -14.88
C THR A 274 13.99 13.86 -13.97
N TYR A 275 12.87 13.43 -14.56
CA TYR A 275 11.69 12.92 -13.86
C TYR A 275 11.31 11.56 -14.42
N GLY A 276 10.75 10.70 -13.56
CA GLY A 276 10.33 9.36 -13.95
C GLY A 276 9.08 8.93 -13.20
N LEU A 277 8.29 8.08 -13.87
CA LEU A 277 7.13 7.42 -13.27
C LEU A 277 7.58 6.14 -12.58
N ARG A 278 7.19 5.97 -11.32
CA ARG A 278 7.45 4.77 -10.51
C ARG A 278 6.22 4.36 -9.73
N SER A 279 6.16 3.07 -9.39
CA SER A 279 5.09 2.49 -8.59
C SER A 279 5.70 1.69 -7.44
N GLY A 280 5.06 1.74 -6.29
CA GLY A 280 5.44 1.00 -5.09
C GLY A 280 4.89 1.67 -3.84
N THR A 281 4.83 0.93 -2.74
CA THR A 281 4.64 1.52 -1.40
C THR A 281 5.77 2.49 -1.03
N SER A 282 6.92 2.37 -1.70
CA SER A 282 8.02 3.34 -1.66
C SER A 282 7.63 4.72 -2.20
N MET A 283 6.60 4.82 -3.04
CA MET A 283 6.08 6.11 -3.52
C MET A 283 4.97 6.64 -2.62
N SER A 284 4.19 5.77 -1.96
CA SER A 284 3.14 6.19 -1.03
C SER A 284 3.68 6.65 0.33
N CYS A 285 4.74 6.00 0.84
CA CYS A 285 5.43 6.40 2.06
C CYS A 285 5.78 7.90 2.14
N PRO A 286 6.47 8.51 1.15
CA PRO A 286 6.80 9.94 1.20
C PRO A 286 5.57 10.86 1.07
N HIS A 287 4.46 10.42 0.46
CA HIS A 287 3.22 11.20 0.48
C HIS A 287 2.68 11.34 1.91
N VAL A 288 2.69 10.24 2.67
CA VAL A 288 2.28 10.26 4.08
C VAL A 288 3.27 11.03 4.94
N THR A 289 4.58 10.93 4.66
CA THR A 289 5.59 11.78 5.33
C THR A 289 5.30 13.27 5.09
N GLY A 290 5.02 13.67 3.85
CA GLY A 290 4.66 15.06 3.52
C GLY A 290 3.36 15.50 4.21
N ALA A 291 2.35 14.62 4.28
CA ALA A 291 1.12 14.89 5.02
C ALA A 291 1.36 15.04 6.53
N ALA A 292 2.21 14.21 7.12
CA ALA A 292 2.60 14.31 8.52
C ALA A 292 3.36 15.62 8.80
N ALA A 293 4.26 16.03 7.90
CA ALA A 293 4.97 17.31 7.98
C ALA A 293 4.01 18.49 7.91
N PHE A 294 3.02 18.42 7.02
CA PHE A 294 1.96 19.41 6.91
C PHE A 294 1.17 19.53 8.21
N VAL A 295 0.74 18.41 8.82
CA VAL A 295 0.05 18.43 10.11
C VAL A 295 0.96 18.98 11.23
N LYS A 296 2.23 18.55 11.29
CA LYS A 296 3.23 19.04 12.27
C LYS A 296 3.41 20.56 12.17
N ALA A 297 3.45 21.12 10.97
CA ALA A 297 3.59 22.57 10.76
C ALA A 297 2.41 23.36 11.36
N PHE A 298 1.19 22.86 11.24
CA PHE A 298 0.00 23.47 11.86
C PHE A 298 -0.13 23.15 13.35
N ARG A 299 0.51 22.07 13.82
CA ARG A 299 0.44 21.57 15.20
C ARG A 299 1.85 21.22 15.73
N PRO A 300 2.74 22.22 15.94
CA PRO A 300 4.16 21.95 16.23
C PRO A 300 4.41 21.13 17.50
N SER A 301 3.53 21.28 18.49
CA SER A 301 3.62 20.56 19.78
C SER A 301 3.09 19.13 19.75
N TRP A 302 2.50 18.68 18.64
CA TRP A 302 1.95 17.33 18.57
C TRP A 302 3.06 16.27 18.51
N THR A 303 2.81 15.18 19.24
CA THR A 303 3.66 13.98 19.24
C THR A 303 3.47 13.18 17.94
N PRO A 304 4.39 12.26 17.61
CA PRO A 304 4.21 11.32 16.50
C PRO A 304 2.87 10.58 16.55
N SER A 305 2.44 10.12 17.73
CA SER A 305 1.19 9.39 17.90
C SER A 305 -0.05 10.26 17.66
N MET A 306 -0.04 11.54 18.05
CA MET A 306 -1.13 12.48 17.73
C MET A 306 -1.26 12.73 16.23
N ILE A 307 -0.14 12.92 15.53
CA ILE A 307 -0.11 13.12 14.07
C ILE A 307 -0.59 11.87 13.33
N LYS A 308 -0.10 10.69 13.75
CA LYS A 308 -0.58 9.40 13.25
C LYS A 308 -2.07 9.27 13.45
N SER A 309 -2.56 9.50 14.66
CA SER A 309 -3.98 9.40 14.98
C SER A 309 -4.80 10.32 14.08
N ALA A 310 -4.39 11.58 13.90
CA ALA A 310 -5.14 12.53 13.10
C ALA A 310 -5.24 12.10 11.63
N LEU A 311 -4.16 11.58 11.05
CA LEU A 311 -4.17 11.07 9.67
C LEU A 311 -5.02 9.81 9.53
N VAL A 312 -4.94 8.89 10.50
CA VAL A 312 -5.70 7.64 10.50
C VAL A 312 -7.20 7.90 10.67
N THR A 313 -7.61 8.68 11.67
CA THR A 313 -9.03 8.85 11.99
C THR A 313 -9.81 9.71 11.00
N THR A 314 -9.11 10.46 10.14
CA THR A 314 -9.69 11.34 9.11
C THR A 314 -9.57 10.79 7.69
N ALA A 315 -9.00 9.60 7.53
CA ALA A 315 -8.80 8.94 6.25
C ALA A 315 -10.13 8.66 5.52
N ILE A 316 -10.07 8.66 4.18
CA ILE A 316 -11.21 8.51 3.29
C ILE A 316 -11.44 7.02 2.97
N GLN A 317 -12.68 6.57 3.12
CA GLN A 317 -13.11 5.20 2.85
C GLN A 317 -13.71 4.99 1.45
N TYR A 318 -13.76 6.04 0.63
CA TYR A 318 -14.50 6.06 -0.62
C TYR A 318 -13.65 6.47 -1.83
N ASP A 319 -14.02 5.93 -2.98
CA ASP A 319 -13.46 6.32 -4.28
C ASP A 319 -14.14 7.59 -4.84
N ASN A 320 -13.64 8.05 -5.99
CA ASN A 320 -14.20 9.15 -6.77
C ASN A 320 -15.57 8.85 -7.43
N MET A 321 -16.16 7.69 -7.14
CA MET A 321 -17.55 7.33 -7.42
C MET A 321 -18.42 7.33 -6.16
N ARG A 322 -17.86 7.73 -5.00
CA ARG A 322 -18.50 7.69 -3.67
C ARG A 322 -18.90 6.27 -3.24
N ARG A 323 -18.17 5.26 -3.72
CA ARG A 323 -18.33 3.86 -3.31
C ARG A 323 -17.16 3.47 -2.40
N ALA A 324 -17.34 2.43 -1.60
CA ALA A 324 -16.24 1.92 -0.79
C ALA A 324 -15.03 1.60 -1.68
N VAL A 325 -13.82 1.91 -1.21
CA VAL A 325 -12.60 1.59 -1.93
C VAL A 325 -12.56 0.09 -2.24
N THR A 326 -12.07 -0.25 -3.44
CA THR A 326 -11.91 -1.63 -3.90
C THR A 326 -10.45 -2.00 -4.06
N ASN A 327 -10.15 -3.29 -4.09
CA ASN A 327 -8.86 -3.79 -4.56
C ASN A 327 -8.81 -3.93 -6.09
N SER A 328 -7.67 -4.32 -6.63
CA SER A 328 -7.44 -4.51 -8.07
C SER A 328 -8.38 -5.53 -8.73
N SER A 329 -8.97 -6.43 -7.95
CA SER A 329 -9.97 -7.42 -8.40
C SER A 329 -11.41 -6.90 -8.34
N ARG A 330 -11.61 -5.61 -8.02
CA ARG A 330 -12.91 -4.93 -7.87
C ARG A 330 -13.78 -5.44 -6.73
N LEU A 331 -13.17 -6.10 -5.75
CA LEU A 331 -13.83 -6.46 -4.49
C LEU A 331 -13.65 -5.31 -3.50
N THR A 332 -14.63 -5.08 -2.63
CA THR A 332 -14.52 -4.12 -1.53
C THR A 332 -13.27 -4.41 -0.72
N SER A 333 -12.43 -3.39 -0.49
CA SER A 333 -11.19 -3.56 0.25
C SER A 333 -11.45 -3.68 1.74
N THR A 334 -10.58 -4.40 2.43
CA THR A 334 -10.57 -4.59 3.87
C THR A 334 -9.55 -3.66 4.56
N PRO A 335 -9.65 -3.49 5.89
CA PRO A 335 -8.62 -2.82 6.68
C PRO A 335 -7.22 -3.48 6.59
N HIS A 336 -7.13 -4.78 6.32
CA HIS A 336 -5.83 -5.42 6.03
C HIS A 336 -5.22 -5.00 4.69
N GLU A 337 -5.99 -4.34 3.83
CA GLU A 337 -5.52 -3.82 2.54
C GLU A 337 -5.29 -2.30 2.57
N THR A 338 -6.11 -1.56 3.31
CA THR A 338 -6.14 -0.09 3.29
C THR A 338 -5.80 0.58 4.62
N GLY A 339 -5.70 -0.20 5.71
CA GLY A 339 -5.68 0.36 7.06
C GLY A 339 -6.96 1.14 7.33
N ALA A 340 -6.81 2.38 7.77
CA ALA A 340 -7.94 3.30 7.95
C ALA A 340 -8.39 4.02 6.67
N GLY A 341 -7.83 3.73 5.50
CA GLY A 341 -8.24 4.29 4.20
C GLY A 341 -7.19 5.19 3.53
N GLU A 342 -7.62 5.93 2.51
CA GLU A 342 -6.78 6.88 1.77
C GLU A 342 -6.54 8.15 2.59
N ILE A 343 -5.31 8.66 2.63
CA ILE A 343 -4.96 9.86 3.39
C ILE A 343 -5.81 11.09 3.05
N ASN A 344 -6.10 11.92 4.06
CA ASN A 344 -6.70 13.24 3.90
C ASN A 344 -5.96 14.28 4.76
N PRO A 345 -4.88 14.89 4.23
CA PRO A 345 -4.07 15.84 5.00
C PRO A 345 -4.86 17.07 5.47
N HIS A 346 -5.84 17.54 4.67
CA HIS A 346 -6.63 18.71 4.99
C HIS A 346 -7.56 18.49 6.19
N ARG A 347 -8.17 17.30 6.32
CA ARG A 347 -8.99 17.00 7.51
C ARG A 347 -8.13 16.74 8.75
N ALA A 348 -6.91 16.23 8.57
CA ALA A 348 -6.02 15.86 9.67
C ALA A 348 -5.49 17.03 10.52
N ILE A 349 -5.53 18.28 10.05
CA ILE A 349 -5.13 19.44 10.88
C ILE A 349 -6.14 19.78 11.98
N ASN A 350 -7.38 19.32 11.81
CA ASN A 350 -8.47 19.47 12.77
C ASN A 350 -9.31 18.19 12.85
N PRO A 351 -8.78 17.13 13.49
CA PRO A 351 -9.43 15.82 13.57
C PRO A 351 -10.52 15.77 14.66
N GLY A 352 -10.63 16.79 15.52
CA GLY A 352 -11.49 16.79 16.70
C GLY A 352 -10.83 16.03 17.87
N LEU A 353 -10.70 14.71 17.74
CA LEU A 353 -10.06 13.86 18.76
C LEU A 353 -8.80 13.16 18.22
N VAL A 354 -7.87 12.88 19.12
CA VAL A 354 -6.69 12.04 18.86
C VAL A 354 -6.50 10.96 19.92
N PHE A 355 -5.95 9.83 19.51
CA PHE A 355 -5.48 8.73 20.35
C PHE A 355 -3.98 8.91 20.60
N GLU A 356 -3.61 9.31 21.82
CA GLU A 356 -2.22 9.44 22.23
C GLU A 356 -1.67 8.08 22.67
N THR A 357 -0.62 7.62 21.99
CA THR A 357 0.22 6.49 22.45
C THR A 357 1.51 7.06 23.04
N THR A 358 1.92 6.56 24.20
CA THR A 358 3.13 6.99 24.91
C THR A 358 4.26 5.97 24.78
N ALA A 359 5.49 6.38 25.12
CA ALA A 359 6.63 5.47 25.23
C ALA A 359 6.36 4.31 26.20
N GLN A 360 5.62 4.56 27.29
CA GLN A 360 5.27 3.52 28.26
C GLN A 360 4.32 2.49 27.66
N ASP A 361 3.39 2.90 26.78
CA ASP A 361 2.50 1.98 26.08
C ASP A 361 3.26 1.05 25.13
N TYR A 362 4.27 1.57 24.42
CA TYR A 362 5.13 0.74 23.56
C TYR A 362 6.08 -0.17 24.36
N LEU A 363 6.53 0.23 25.55
CA LEU A 363 7.26 -0.67 26.44
C LEU A 363 6.36 -1.78 26.98
N GLN A 364 5.12 -1.42 27.32
CA GLN A 364 4.12 -2.38 27.79
C GLN A 364 3.68 -3.34 26.66
N PHE A 365 3.61 -2.88 25.41
CA PHE A 365 3.47 -3.72 24.22
C PHE A 365 4.54 -4.80 24.17
N LEU A 366 5.82 -4.41 24.28
CA LEU A 366 6.94 -5.35 24.23
C LEU A 366 6.87 -6.38 25.37
N CYS A 367 6.41 -5.98 26.56
CA CYS A 367 6.13 -6.91 27.65
C CYS A 367 4.99 -7.89 27.30
N TYR A 368 3.88 -7.40 26.73
CA TYR A 368 2.74 -8.22 26.34
C TYR A 368 3.07 -9.19 25.21
N PHE A 369 3.96 -8.78 24.32
CA PHE A 369 4.52 -9.62 23.26
C PHE A 369 5.40 -10.77 23.80
N GLY A 370 5.85 -10.67 25.06
CA GLY A 370 6.57 -11.75 25.75
C GLY A 370 8.06 -11.48 25.97
N TYR A 371 8.58 -10.28 25.66
CA TYR A 371 9.96 -9.97 25.96
C TYR A 371 10.18 -9.69 27.44
N SER A 372 11.32 -10.18 27.96
CA SER A 372 11.73 -9.87 29.33
C SER A 372 12.09 -8.39 29.48
N GLN A 373 11.82 -7.81 30.64
CA GLN A 373 12.20 -6.43 30.97
C GLN A 373 13.70 -6.18 30.72
N LYS A 374 14.57 -7.13 31.07
CA LYS A 374 16.02 -7.05 30.82
C LYS A 374 16.36 -6.94 29.34
N THR A 375 15.69 -7.72 28.49
CA THR A 375 15.89 -7.70 27.03
C THR A 375 15.45 -6.36 26.44
N ILE A 376 14.30 -5.86 26.86
CA ILE A 376 13.77 -4.57 26.41
C ILE A 376 14.69 -3.43 26.85
N SER A 377 15.12 -3.40 28.11
CA SER A 377 16.05 -2.39 28.62
C SER A 377 17.42 -2.43 27.94
N LYS A 378 17.87 -3.60 27.48
CA LYS A 378 19.13 -3.72 26.74
C LYS A 378 19.01 -3.18 25.31
N THR A 379 17.88 -3.39 24.65
CA THR A 379 17.73 -3.21 23.20
C THR A 379 17.03 -1.90 22.83
N PHE A 380 15.94 -1.59 23.54
CA PHE A 380 15.00 -0.54 23.13
C PHE A 380 15.13 0.74 23.94
N THR A 381 15.45 0.67 25.23
CA THR A 381 15.46 1.89 26.06
C THR A 381 16.35 1.80 27.29
N LYS A 382 16.92 2.95 27.66
CA LYS A 382 17.56 3.14 28.98
C LYS A 382 16.60 3.71 30.04
N ILE A 383 15.35 4.00 29.65
CA ILE A 383 14.31 4.50 30.56
C ILE A 383 13.97 3.40 31.57
N LYS A 384 13.86 3.77 32.85
CA LYS A 384 13.39 2.85 33.89
C LYS A 384 11.90 2.57 33.68
N PHE A 385 11.54 1.31 33.52
CA PHE A 385 10.16 0.85 33.42
C PHE A 385 10.05 -0.54 34.06
N SER A 386 8.81 -0.99 34.32
CA SER A 386 8.53 -2.34 34.80
C SER A 386 7.47 -3.01 33.93
N CYS A 387 7.65 -4.30 33.64
CA CYS A 387 6.58 -5.11 33.06
C CYS A 387 5.58 -5.51 34.16
N SER A 388 4.28 -5.46 33.85
CA SER A 388 3.25 -6.06 34.70
C SER A 388 3.52 -7.55 34.97
N LYS A 389 3.12 -8.05 36.14
CA LYS A 389 3.20 -9.49 36.46
C LYS A 389 2.29 -10.34 35.58
N LYS A 390 1.21 -9.75 35.05
CA LYS A 390 0.28 -10.42 34.12
C LYS A 390 0.56 -9.91 32.72
N VAL A 391 1.31 -10.69 31.94
CA VAL A 391 1.57 -10.46 30.52
C VAL A 391 0.81 -11.48 29.68
N SER A 392 0.23 -11.03 28.58
CA SER A 392 -0.47 -11.86 27.60
C SER A 392 -0.56 -11.07 26.31
N GLU A 393 -0.36 -11.74 25.17
CA GLU A 393 -0.53 -11.13 23.85
C GLU A 393 -1.93 -10.54 23.64
N ASP A 394 -2.96 -11.10 24.29
CA ASP A 394 -4.32 -10.57 24.20
C ASP A 394 -4.36 -9.09 24.66
N LEU A 395 -3.51 -8.70 25.62
CA LEU A 395 -3.44 -7.33 26.13
C LEU A 395 -2.82 -6.33 25.14
N ILE A 396 -2.19 -6.79 24.04
CA ILE A 396 -1.67 -5.90 22.99
C ILE A 396 -2.79 -5.03 22.43
N SER A 397 -3.98 -5.60 22.23
CA SER A 397 -5.15 -4.88 21.70
C SER A 397 -5.64 -3.73 22.60
N THR A 398 -5.17 -3.62 23.85
CA THR A 398 -5.55 -2.55 24.78
C THR A 398 -4.63 -1.32 24.70
N ILE A 399 -3.58 -1.37 23.88
CA ILE A 399 -2.73 -0.19 23.63
C ILE A 399 -3.58 0.88 22.95
N ASN A 400 -3.43 2.13 23.39
CA ASN A 400 -4.21 3.27 22.90
C ASN A 400 -3.79 3.64 21.46
N TYR A 401 -4.33 2.93 20.49
CA TYR A 401 -4.00 2.99 19.07
C TYR A 401 -5.23 3.48 18.27
N PRO A 402 -5.08 4.17 17.12
CA PRO A 402 -6.23 4.71 16.40
C PRO A 402 -7.07 3.66 15.62
N SER A 403 -6.74 2.37 15.73
CA SER A 403 -7.47 1.26 15.09
C SER A 403 -7.51 0.04 16.03
N ILE A 404 -8.62 -0.70 16.03
CA ILE A 404 -8.79 -1.90 16.88
C ILE A 404 -8.47 -3.15 16.06
N SER A 405 -7.63 -4.03 16.61
CA SER A 405 -7.44 -5.38 16.08
C SER A 405 -7.41 -6.41 17.22
N ILE A 406 -8.13 -7.51 17.04
CA ILE A 406 -8.21 -8.61 18.01
C ILE A 406 -7.92 -9.89 17.22
N GLY A 407 -6.75 -10.47 17.42
CA GLY A 407 -6.26 -11.63 16.65
C GLY A 407 -7.10 -12.89 16.86
N SER A 408 -7.73 -13.04 18.03
CA SER A 408 -8.63 -14.17 18.28
C SER A 408 -9.74 -13.79 19.26
N LEU A 409 -10.97 -14.12 18.90
CA LEU A 409 -12.13 -13.95 19.76
C LEU A 409 -12.97 -15.23 19.75
N ARG A 410 -13.24 -15.79 20.93
CA ARG A 410 -14.06 -17.00 21.07
C ARG A 410 -15.55 -16.66 21.03
N ARG A 411 -16.36 -17.61 20.55
CA ARG A 411 -17.83 -17.49 20.51
C ARG A 411 -18.42 -17.51 21.92
N GLY A 412 -19.41 -16.66 22.15
CA GLY A 412 -20.17 -16.59 23.39
C GLY A 412 -19.73 -15.44 24.30
N GLN A 413 -20.70 -14.82 24.97
CA GLN A 413 -20.51 -13.61 25.78
C GLN A 413 -19.50 -13.79 26.93
N ARG A 414 -19.34 -15.00 27.45
CA ARG A 414 -18.35 -15.30 28.51
C ARG A 414 -16.89 -15.05 28.12
N TYR A 415 -16.59 -15.01 26.81
CA TYR A 415 -15.25 -14.75 26.28
C TYR A 415 -15.11 -13.34 25.73
N GLN A 416 -15.82 -12.38 26.31
CA GLN A 416 -15.76 -10.99 25.91
C GLN A 416 -14.34 -10.42 26.03
N LYS A 417 -13.96 -9.63 25.03
CA LYS A 417 -12.76 -8.80 25.04
C LYS A 417 -13.16 -7.37 25.33
N ILE A 418 -12.48 -6.76 26.30
CA ILE A 418 -12.68 -5.36 26.68
C ILE A 418 -11.41 -4.61 26.33
N ILE A 419 -11.58 -3.50 25.61
CA ILE A 419 -10.51 -2.57 25.28
C ILE A 419 -10.87 -1.25 25.92
N GLU A 420 -9.94 -0.70 26.71
CA GLU A 420 -10.08 0.60 27.36
C GLU A 420 -9.10 1.58 26.72
N TRP A 421 -9.63 2.67 26.19
CA TRP A 421 -8.87 3.67 25.46
C TRP A 421 -9.17 5.07 25.97
N THR A 422 -8.27 6.00 25.67
CA THR A 422 -8.39 7.41 26.04
C THR A 422 -8.19 8.28 24.83
N VAL A 423 -9.12 9.21 24.63
CA VAL A 423 -9.05 10.20 23.56
C VAL A 423 -8.88 11.60 24.15
N THR A 424 -8.15 12.43 23.41
CA THR A 424 -7.88 13.81 23.77
C THR A 424 -8.57 14.74 22.78
N ASN A 425 -9.33 15.70 23.28
CA ASN A 425 -9.92 16.75 22.46
C ASN A 425 -8.86 17.78 22.07
N VAL A 426 -8.62 17.87 20.77
CA VAL A 426 -7.70 18.83 20.14
C VAL A 426 -8.42 19.81 19.22
N GLY A 427 -9.76 19.74 19.19
CA GLY A 427 -10.62 20.69 18.51
C GLY A 427 -10.58 22.08 19.16
N PRO A 428 -11.04 23.11 18.43
CA PRO A 428 -11.13 24.48 18.94
C PRO A 428 -12.14 24.58 20.09
N GLU A 429 -13.27 23.87 19.99
CA GLU A 429 -14.33 23.87 21.00
C GLU A 429 -13.95 23.02 22.20
N LYS A 430 -13.91 23.65 23.39
CA LYS A 430 -13.61 22.96 24.66
C LYS A 430 -14.82 22.23 25.22
N ASN A 431 -16.00 22.85 25.11
CA ASN A 431 -17.27 22.28 25.55
C ASN A 431 -17.94 21.57 24.37
N VAL A 432 -17.60 20.30 24.18
CA VAL A 432 -18.07 19.49 23.04
C VAL A 432 -18.43 18.08 23.50
N THR A 433 -19.46 17.51 22.88
CA THR A 433 -19.91 16.15 23.16
C THR A 433 -19.86 15.30 21.91
N TYR A 434 -19.19 14.15 21.98
CA TYR A 434 -19.15 13.17 20.91
C TYR A 434 -20.09 12.01 21.18
N VAL A 435 -20.78 11.54 20.14
CA VAL A 435 -21.69 10.40 20.15
C VAL A 435 -21.11 9.28 19.29
N PRO A 436 -21.13 8.01 19.75
CA PRO A 436 -20.57 6.90 19.00
C PRO A 436 -21.57 6.37 17.97
N HIS A 437 -21.07 6.05 16.78
CA HIS A 437 -21.76 5.29 15.75
C HIS A 437 -20.98 4.01 15.51
N ILE A 438 -21.63 2.86 15.66
CA ILE A 438 -20.98 1.55 15.63
C ILE A 438 -21.49 0.76 14.43
N GLU A 439 -20.58 0.37 13.56
CA GLU A 439 -20.79 -0.67 12.56
C GLU A 439 -20.11 -1.94 13.06
N ALA A 440 -20.87 -2.82 13.70
CA ALA A 440 -20.33 -4.02 14.30
C ALA A 440 -19.87 -5.01 13.20
N PRO A 441 -18.69 -5.64 13.33
CA PRO A 441 -18.28 -6.70 12.41
C PRO A 441 -19.30 -7.85 12.37
N GLU A 442 -19.42 -8.48 11.20
CA GLU A 442 -20.34 -9.61 11.02
C GLU A 442 -20.07 -10.71 12.08
N GLY A 443 -21.14 -11.26 12.66
CA GLY A 443 -21.04 -12.26 13.73
C GLY A 443 -20.61 -11.73 15.09
N LEU A 444 -20.22 -10.46 15.24
CA LEU A 444 -19.83 -9.86 16.53
C LEU A 444 -20.92 -8.98 17.12
N VAL A 445 -20.83 -8.78 18.44
CA VAL A 445 -21.53 -7.70 19.14
C VAL A 445 -20.49 -6.76 19.71
N VAL A 446 -20.67 -5.48 19.42
CA VAL A 446 -19.79 -4.39 19.87
C VAL A 446 -20.61 -3.43 20.71
N LYS A 447 -20.14 -3.11 21.92
CA LYS A 447 -20.76 -2.13 22.83
C LYS A 447 -19.74 -1.12 23.32
N VAL A 448 -20.15 0.14 23.46
CA VAL A 448 -19.28 1.22 23.93
C VAL A 448 -19.87 1.86 25.18
N THR A 449 -19.02 2.14 26.17
CA THR A 449 -19.35 2.85 27.40
C THR A 449 -18.26 3.88 27.71
N PRO A 450 -18.58 5.14 28.03
CA PRO A 450 -19.93 5.72 28.10
C PRO A 450 -20.58 5.90 26.72
N LYS A 451 -21.90 6.15 26.70
CA LYS A 451 -22.66 6.40 25.45
C LYS A 451 -22.36 7.76 24.80
N ARG A 452 -21.64 8.63 25.49
CA ARG A 452 -21.22 9.97 25.05
C ARG A 452 -19.89 10.31 25.70
N LEU A 453 -18.99 10.98 24.97
CA LEU A 453 -17.78 11.57 25.53
C LEU A 453 -18.03 13.06 25.69
N VAL A 454 -17.98 13.56 26.92
CA VAL A 454 -18.25 14.96 27.25
C VAL A 454 -16.93 15.61 27.62
N PHE A 455 -16.54 16.63 26.87
CA PHE A 455 -15.37 17.46 27.14
C PHE A 455 -15.82 18.82 27.67
N GLY A 456 -14.93 19.47 28.44
CA GLY A 456 -15.14 20.82 28.92
C GLY A 456 -13.81 21.53 29.17
N GLU A 457 -13.86 22.78 29.64
CA GLU A 457 -12.66 23.61 29.89
C GLU A 457 -11.57 22.88 30.69
N ASN A 458 -11.96 22.12 31.71
CA ASN A 458 -11.05 21.37 32.58
C ASN A 458 -10.95 19.88 32.26
N VAL A 459 -11.64 19.41 31.21
CA VAL A 459 -11.71 17.98 30.83
C VAL A 459 -11.34 17.85 29.36
N SER A 460 -10.04 17.66 29.11
CA SER A 460 -9.48 17.51 27.75
C SER A 460 -9.26 16.06 27.33
N LYS A 461 -9.23 15.12 28.28
CA LYS A 461 -9.06 13.67 28.03
C LYS A 461 -10.22 12.89 28.62
N VAL A 462 -10.77 11.96 27.85
CA VAL A 462 -11.87 11.09 28.30
C VAL A 462 -11.58 9.66 27.89
N SER A 463 -11.74 8.74 28.85
CA SER A 463 -11.59 7.30 28.62
C SER A 463 -12.92 6.63 28.31
N PHE A 464 -12.88 5.58 27.49
CA PHE A 464 -14.03 4.75 27.16
C PHE A 464 -13.63 3.28 27.00
N LYS A 465 -14.62 2.41 27.12
CA LYS A 465 -14.49 0.96 26.98
C LYS A 465 -15.27 0.47 25.80
N VAL A 466 -14.65 -0.39 25.00
CA VAL A 466 -15.28 -1.12 23.90
C VAL A 466 -15.30 -2.60 24.25
N TRP A 467 -16.48 -3.19 24.19
CA TRP A 467 -16.73 -4.59 24.51
C TRP A 467 -17.00 -5.35 23.22
N PHE A 468 -16.28 -6.44 23.02
CA PHE A 468 -16.41 -7.33 21.88
C PHE A 468 -16.76 -8.73 22.36
N TYR A 469 -17.79 -9.34 21.78
CA TYR A 469 -18.02 -10.77 21.95
C TYR A 469 -18.65 -11.38 20.71
N GLY A 470 -18.26 -12.61 20.39
CA GLY A 470 -18.80 -13.35 19.25
C GLY A 470 -20.20 -13.89 19.55
N LYS A 471 -21.12 -13.73 18.60
CA LYS A 471 -22.40 -14.45 18.61
C LYS A 471 -22.14 -15.95 18.50
N MET A 472 -23.08 -16.78 18.97
CA MET A 472 -22.97 -18.24 18.81
C MET A 472 -22.92 -18.65 17.33
N SER A 473 -23.52 -17.86 16.44
CA SER A 473 -23.52 -18.03 14.98
C SER A 473 -22.30 -17.45 14.27
N ALA A 474 -21.32 -16.86 14.96
CA ALA A 474 -20.18 -16.20 14.32
C ALA A 474 -19.35 -17.18 13.48
N SER A 475 -19.06 -16.84 12.22
CA SER A 475 -18.19 -17.64 11.35
C SER A 475 -16.70 -17.47 11.71
N LYS A 476 -15.85 -18.36 11.20
CA LYS A 476 -14.38 -18.21 11.29
C LYS A 476 -13.90 -17.16 10.27
N GLY A 477 -12.74 -16.57 10.51
CA GLY A 477 -12.10 -15.59 9.63
C GLY A 477 -12.14 -14.16 10.19
N TYR A 478 -11.56 -13.22 9.45
CA TYR A 478 -11.57 -11.82 9.81
C TYR A 478 -12.90 -11.17 9.43
N HIS A 479 -13.43 -10.40 10.38
CA HIS A 479 -14.62 -9.58 10.19
C HIS A 479 -14.25 -8.15 10.51
N HIS A 480 -14.77 -7.22 9.73
CA HIS A 480 -14.41 -5.81 9.83
C HIS A 480 -15.64 -4.95 10.13
N GLY A 481 -15.41 -3.84 10.81
CA GLY A 481 -16.44 -2.90 11.22
C GLY A 481 -15.78 -1.55 11.51
N SER A 482 -16.51 -0.65 12.15
CA SER A 482 -15.98 0.65 12.54
C SER A 482 -16.65 1.24 13.78
N LEU A 483 -15.89 2.07 14.50
CA LEU A 483 -16.39 2.94 15.55
C LEU A 483 -16.11 4.39 15.15
N VAL A 484 -17.17 5.20 15.04
CA VAL A 484 -17.05 6.62 14.71
C VAL A 484 -17.54 7.46 15.88
N TRP A 485 -16.69 8.31 16.44
CA TRP A 485 -17.13 9.37 17.34
C TRP A 485 -17.45 10.64 16.53
N SER A 486 -18.65 11.19 16.71
CA SER A 486 -19.10 12.38 16.00
C SER A 486 -19.68 13.42 16.94
N ASP A 487 -19.28 14.67 16.77
CA ASP A 487 -19.90 15.85 17.39
C ASP A 487 -20.84 16.59 16.40
N GLY A 488 -21.11 15.99 15.23
CA GLY A 488 -21.87 16.59 14.12
C GLY A 488 -21.00 17.26 13.06
N TYR A 489 -19.74 17.60 13.37
CA TYR A 489 -18.80 18.23 12.44
C TYR A 489 -17.56 17.36 12.18
N HIS A 490 -16.91 16.91 13.25
CA HIS A 490 -15.79 15.98 13.21
C HIS A 490 -16.31 14.53 13.14
N LEU A 491 -15.59 13.68 12.40
CA LEU A 491 -15.82 12.24 12.33
C LEU A 491 -14.52 11.54 12.68
N VAL A 492 -14.42 10.99 13.88
CA VAL A 492 -13.22 10.32 14.38
C VAL A 492 -13.45 8.82 14.25
N ARG A 493 -12.99 8.24 13.14
CA ARG A 493 -13.22 6.83 12.81
C ARG A 493 -12.05 5.94 13.22
N SER A 494 -12.35 4.81 13.86
CA SER A 494 -11.42 3.73 14.19
C SER A 494 -11.87 2.39 13.64
#